data_AF-A0A1G7EAH1-F1
#
_entry.id   AF-A0A1G7EAH1-F1
#
_cell.length_a   1.000
_cell.length_b   1.000
_cell.length_c   1.000
_cell.angle_alpha   90.00
_cell.angle_beta   90.00
_cell.angle_gamma   90.00
#
_symmetry.space_group_name_H-M   'P 1'
#
loop_
_entity.id
_entity.type
_entity.pdbx_description
1 polymer ?
#
loop_
_entity_poly.entity_id
_entity_poly.type
_entity_poly.pdbx_seq_one_letter_code
_entity_poly.pdbx_strand_id
1 'polypeptide(L)' 'MNWQSEPLTCGPAARPKHAQEWQRAFVAEWQRLAEGCADLEQTADLALELYATRGTRNPVDIAREAWGAPVGG' A
#
# COMPACT_ATOMS: atom_id res chain seq x y z
N MET A 1 -27.35 -25.80 28.00
CA MET A 1 -26.34 -26.22 27.01
C MET A 1 -25.75 -24.98 26.35
N ASN A 2 -24.43 -24.99 26.18
CA ASN A 2 -23.56 -23.91 25.72
C ASN A 2 -23.99 -23.28 24.38
N TRP A 3 -24.22 -21.96 24.37
CA TRP A 3 -24.31 -21.13 23.15
C TRP A 3 -23.20 -20.07 23.15
N GLN A 4 -21.97 -20.46 23.53
CA GLN A 4 -20.82 -19.59 23.34
C GLN A 4 -20.50 -19.48 21.84
N SER A 5 -21.18 -18.56 21.16
CA SER A 5 -20.59 -17.86 20.03
C SER A 5 -19.55 -16.93 20.62
N GLU A 6 -18.31 -17.40 20.67
CA GLU A 6 -17.17 -16.56 20.99
C GLU A 6 -17.18 -15.36 20.03
N PRO A 7 -17.05 -14.11 20.53
CA PRO A 7 -16.85 -12.99 19.64
C PRO A 7 -15.55 -13.28 18.89
N LEU A 8 -15.66 -13.35 17.55
CA LEU A 8 -14.54 -13.34 16.62
C LEU A 8 -13.41 -12.51 17.23
N THR A 9 -12.35 -13.21 17.65
CA THR A 9 -11.10 -12.59 18.06
C THR A 9 -10.77 -11.58 16.98
N CYS A 10 -10.86 -10.30 17.34
CA CYS A 10 -10.39 -9.18 16.55
C CYS A 10 -8.86 -9.26 16.55
N GLY A 11 -8.32 -10.29 15.88
CA GLY A 11 -6.91 -10.39 15.56
C GLY A 11 -6.58 -9.19 14.67
N PRO A 12 -5.37 -8.60 14.78
CA PRO A 12 -5.01 -7.40 14.04
C PRO A 12 -5.34 -7.66 12.58
N ALA A 13 -6.30 -6.89 12.04
CA ALA A 13 -6.89 -7.11 10.73
C ALA A 13 -5.76 -7.39 9.74
N ALA A 14 -5.55 -8.67 9.44
CA ALA A 14 -4.40 -9.10 8.68
C ALA A 14 -4.62 -8.51 7.29
N ARG A 15 -3.93 -7.41 6.98
CA ARG A 15 -3.99 -6.82 5.66
C ARG A 15 -3.75 -7.96 4.67
N PRO A 16 -4.61 -8.13 3.66
CA PRO A 16 -4.46 -9.23 2.73
C PRO A 16 -3.02 -9.23 2.23
N LYS A 17 -2.35 -10.38 2.27
CA LYS A 17 -0.91 -10.53 2.01
C LYS A 17 -0.47 -9.77 0.75
N HIS A 18 -1.35 -9.79 -0.25
CA HIS A 18 -1.25 -9.03 -1.49
C HIS A 18 -1.09 -7.51 -1.30
N ALA A 19 -1.89 -6.88 -0.43
CA ALA A 19 -1.77 -5.44 -0.12
C ALA A 19 -0.43 -5.10 0.53
N GLN A 20 0.09 -5.98 1.38
CA GLN A 20 1.40 -5.78 2.02
C GLN A 20 2.54 -5.93 1.01
N GLU A 21 2.48 -6.92 0.12
CA GLU A 21 3.45 -7.09 -0.96
C GLU A 21 3.41 -5.92 -1.94
N TRP A 22 2.20 -5.46 -2.27
CA TRP A 22 1.97 -4.30 -3.14
C TRP A 22 2.56 -3.02 -2.54
N GLN A 23 2.25 -2.75 -1.27
CA GLN A 23 2.78 -1.60 -0.53
C GLN A 23 4.32 -1.60 -0.48
N ARG A 24 4.93 -2.75 -0.17
CA ARG A 24 6.40 -2.87 -0.11
C ARG A 24 7.06 -2.57 -1.46
N ALA A 25 6.49 -3.10 -2.54
CA ALA A 25 6.99 -2.85 -3.88
C ALA A 25 6.82 -1.38 -4.31
N PHE A 26 5.70 -0.75 -3.97
CA PHE A 26 5.47 0.67 -4.22
C PHE A 26 6.49 1.54 -3.48
N VAL A 27 6.63 1.32 -2.16
CA VAL A 27 7.56 2.09 -1.31
C VAL A 27 9.00 1.93 -1.78
N ALA A 28 9.42 0.73 -2.16
CA ALA A 28 10.77 0.49 -2.66
C ALA A 28 11.06 1.25 -3.96
N GLU A 29 10.11 1.27 -4.91
CA GLU A 29 10.27 2.02 -6.16
C GLU A 29 10.24 3.54 -5.90
N TRP A 30 9.34 4.00 -5.03
CA TRP A 30 9.24 5.41 -4.68
C TRP A 30 10.51 5.92 -3.99
N GLN A 31 11.10 5.15 -3.08
CA GLN A 31 12.40 5.47 -2.49
C GLN A 31 13.51 5.51 -3.53
N ARG A 32 13.50 4.60 -4.50
CA ARG A 32 14.48 4.61 -5.60
C ARG A 32 14.35 5.87 -6.46
N LEU A 33 13.12 6.28 -6.79
CA LEU A 33 12.83 7.49 -7.55
C LEU A 33 13.20 8.78 -6.79
N ALA A 34 13.00 8.77 -5.48
CA ALA A 34 13.36 9.85 -4.57
C ALA A 34 14.82 9.82 -4.10
N GLU A 35 15.66 8.93 -4.64
CA GLU A 35 17.07 8.75 -4.24
C GLU A 35 17.26 8.51 -2.73
N GLY A 36 16.28 7.91 -2.07
CA GLY A 36 16.27 7.65 -0.62
C GLY A 36 15.80 8.82 0.25
N CYS A 37 15.41 9.95 -0.34
CA CYS A 37 14.88 11.11 0.38
C CYS A 37 13.37 11.06 0.67
N ALA A 38 12.67 10.01 0.22
CA ALA A 38 11.24 9.87 0.48
C ALA A 38 10.96 9.41 1.91
N ASP A 39 9.97 10.06 2.53
CA ASP A 39 9.42 9.66 3.82
C ASP A 39 8.68 8.32 3.71
N LEU A 40 9.12 7.33 4.49
CA LEU A 40 8.61 5.97 4.42
C LEU A 40 7.16 5.84 4.90
N GLU A 41 6.78 6.58 5.94
CA GLU A 41 5.43 6.52 6.50
C GLU A 41 4.43 7.17 5.55
N GLN A 42 4.75 8.34 5.02
CA GLN A 42 3.92 9.03 4.05
C GLN A 42 3.78 8.23 2.74
N THR A 43 4.87 7.62 2.27
CA THR A 43 4.85 6.78 1.06
C THR A 43 4.04 5.51 1.30
N ALA A 44 4.13 4.93 2.50
CA ALA A 44 3.34 3.78 2.90
C ALA A 44 1.83 4.10 2.94
N ASP A 45 1.45 5.29 3.42
CA ASP A 45 0.05 5.73 3.45
C ASP A 45 -0.49 5.95 2.03
N LEU A 46 0.26 6.66 1.19
CA LEU A 46 -0.05 6.86 -0.23
C LEU A 46 -0.25 5.53 -0.97
N ALA A 47 0.59 4.53 -0.67
CA ALA A 47 0.46 3.20 -1.25
C ALA A 47 -0.88 2.53 -0.89
N LEU A 48 -1.41 2.75 0.32
CA LEU A 48 -2.68 2.19 0.74
C LEU A 48 -3.86 2.86 0.03
N GLU A 49 -3.80 4.18 -0.09
CA GLU A 49 -4.80 4.96 -0.84
C GLU A 49 -4.85 4.50 -2.31
N LEU A 50 -3.69 4.32 -2.93
CA LEU A 50 -3.59 3.85 -4.30
C LEU A 50 -3.98 2.38 -4.44
N TYR A 51 -3.67 1.52 -3.47
CA TYR A 51 -4.07 0.12 -3.49
C TYR A 51 -5.59 -0.05 -3.52
N ALA A 52 -6.34 0.81 -2.82
CA ALA A 52 -7.80 0.74 -2.80
C ALA A 52 -8.44 0.89 -4.20
N THR A 53 -7.79 1.63 -5.11
CA THR A 53 -8.30 1.90 -6.47
C THR A 53 -7.52 1.21 -7.58
N ARG A 54 -6.24 0.88 -7.35
CA ARG A 54 -5.30 0.35 -8.35
C ARG A 54 -4.59 -0.93 -7.90
N GLY A 55 -5.06 -1.58 -6.84
CA GLY A 55 -4.40 -2.76 -6.26
C GLY A 55 -4.23 -3.94 -7.22
N THR A 56 -4.97 -3.98 -8.34
CA THR A 56 -4.80 -4.98 -9.41
C THR A 56 -3.69 -4.65 -10.42
N ARG A 57 -3.19 -3.41 -10.46
CA ARG A 57 -2.06 -2.98 -11.29
C ARG A 57 -0.74 -3.16 -10.55
N ASN A 58 0.35 -3.18 -11.32
CA ASN A 58 1.70 -3.31 -10.76
C ASN A 58 2.08 -2.06 -9.94
N PRO A 59 2.39 -2.19 -8.64
CA PRO A 59 2.73 -1.06 -7.76
C PRO A 59 3.91 -0.23 -8.28
N VAL A 60 4.88 -0.85 -8.94
CA VAL A 60 6.07 -0.17 -9.51
C VAL A 60 5.65 0.77 -10.64
N ASP A 61 4.76 0.31 -11.51
CA ASP A 61 4.22 1.12 -12.62
C ASP A 61 3.45 2.31 -12.06
N ILE A 62 2.60 2.09 -11.05
CA ILE A 62 1.86 3.17 -10.37
C ILE A 62 2.81 4.17 -9.71
N ALA A 63 3.87 3.73 -9.03
CA ALA A 63 4.85 4.61 -8.41
C ALA A 63 5.53 5.50 -9.45
N ARG A 64 5.93 4.94 -10.59
CA ARG A 64 6.56 5.68 -11.70
C ARG A 64 5.57 6.63 -12.39
N GLU A 65 4.32 6.20 -12.59
CA GLU A 65 3.24 7.05 -13.10
C GLU A 65 2.98 8.23 -12.16
N ALA A 66 2.87 7.99 -10.85
CA ALA A 66 2.57 9.04 -9.87
C ALA A 66 3.77 9.99 -9.62
N TRP A 67 5.00 9.50 -9.73
CA TRP A 67 6.22 10.32 -9.64
C TRP A 67 6.50 11.11 -10.93
N GLY A 68 6.29 10.48 -12.08
CA GLY A 68 6.58 11.01 -13.40
C GLY A 68 5.41 11.70 -14.09
N ALA A 69 4.20 11.68 -13.51
CA ALA A 69 3.09 12.47 -13.99
C ALA A 69 3.50 13.95 -13.90
N PRO A 70 3.63 14.66 -15.04
CA PRO A 70 3.71 16.10 -14.96
C PRO A 70 2.42 16.55 -14.26
N VAL A 71 2.56 17.39 -13.24
CA VAL A 71 1.50 18.30 -12.82
C VAL A 71 1.21 19.26 -13.98
N GLY A 72 0.68 18.76 -15.09
CA GLY A 72 0.12 19.60 -16.14
C GLY A 72 -1.20 20.14 -15.59
N GLY A 73 -1.49 21.43 -15.61
CA GLY A 73 -0.86 22.59 -16.25
C GLY A 73 -1.94 23.66 -16.28
#